data_AF-A0A958NV03-F1
#
_entry.id   AF-A0A958NV03-F1
#
_cell.length_a   1.000
_cell.length_b   1.000
_cell.length_c   1.000
_cell.angle_alpha   90.00
_cell.angle_beta   90.00
_cell.angle_gamma   90.00
#
_symmetry.space_group_name_H-M   'P 1'
#
loop_
_entity.id
_entity.type
_entity.pdbx_description
1 polymer ?
#
loop_
_entity_poly.entity_id
_entity_poly.type
_entity_poly.pdbx_seq_one_letter_code
_entity_poly.pdbx_strand_id
1 'polypeptide(L)'
;MDPKSNILRIEPADIRQGTLITIHFANTSEITNVTVSPLSNQSITPFTVPLVRQNESLVAQFTIDLAGAYQIQAGNEQRKLTVFKQEDLSFGTEFGLTAGLVLFFLFGVILWSQKKRRR
;
A
#
# COMPACT_ATOMS: atom_id res chain seq x y z
N MET A 1 11.44 -32.91 -12.83
CA MET A 1 9.97 -32.81 -12.97
C MET A 1 9.51 -32.25 -11.64
N ASP A 2 9.40 -30.93 -11.53
CA ASP A 2 9.01 -30.28 -10.28
C ASP A 2 7.68 -29.58 -10.48
N PRO A 3 6.59 -30.13 -9.93
CA PRO A 3 5.43 -29.30 -9.68
C PRO A 3 4.85 -29.64 -8.30
N LYS A 4 5.44 -29.04 -7.27
CA LYS A 4 4.80 -28.87 -5.96
C LYS A 4 5.01 -27.43 -5.46
N SER A 5 5.02 -26.47 -6.37
CA SER A 5 5.06 -25.07 -5.97
C SER A 5 3.63 -24.62 -5.68
N ASN A 6 3.33 -24.38 -4.42
CA ASN A 6 2.24 -23.47 -4.11
C ASN A 6 2.64 -22.11 -4.73
N ILE A 7 1.68 -21.34 -5.24
CA ILE A 7 2.00 -20.02 -5.82
C ILE A 7 1.34 -18.97 -4.97
N LEU A 8 2.13 -18.31 -4.12
CA LEU A 8 1.70 -17.12 -3.38
C LEU A 8 2.08 -15.85 -4.15
N ARG A 9 1.06 -15.14 -4.66
CA ARG A 9 1.18 -13.82 -5.27
C ARG A 9 0.40 -12.80 -4.46
N ILE A 10 0.98 -11.63 -4.28
CA ILE A 10 0.41 -10.53 -3.47
C ILE A 10 0.38 -9.30 -4.37
N GLU A 11 -0.76 -8.61 -4.40
CA GLU A 11 -0.95 -7.38 -5.16
C GLU A 11 -1.62 -6.31 -4.28
N PRO A 12 -1.22 -5.03 -4.36
CA PRO A 12 -0.08 -4.50 -5.13
C PRO A 12 1.29 -4.88 -4.52
N ALA A 13 2.38 -4.70 -5.30
CA ALA A 13 3.74 -4.96 -4.81
C ALA A 13 4.18 -3.92 -3.76
N ASP A 14 3.76 -2.68 -3.93
CA ASP A 14 3.93 -1.60 -2.96
C ASP A 14 2.64 -1.43 -2.17
N ILE A 15 2.67 -1.78 -0.89
CA ILE A 15 1.50 -1.75 -0.03
C ILE A 15 1.60 -0.58 0.93
N ARG A 16 0.63 0.32 0.88
CA ARG A 16 0.49 1.41 1.84
C ARG A 16 -0.58 1.06 2.87
N GLN A 17 -0.45 1.61 4.07
CA GLN A 17 -1.50 1.48 5.09
C GLN A 17 -2.86 1.92 4.50
N GLY A 18 -3.94 1.22 4.83
CA GLY A 18 -5.28 1.49 4.29
C GLY A 18 -5.50 1.05 2.83
N THR A 19 -4.49 0.46 2.17
CA THR A 19 -4.64 -0.06 0.79
C THR A 19 -5.25 -1.46 0.82
N LEU A 20 -6.16 -1.74 -0.11
CA LEU A 20 -6.71 -3.06 -0.33
C LEU A 20 -5.65 -3.99 -0.93
N ILE A 21 -5.38 -5.10 -0.24
CA ILE A 21 -4.42 -6.11 -0.63
C ILE A 21 -5.18 -7.32 -1.15
N THR A 22 -4.74 -7.85 -2.29
CA THR A 22 -5.25 -9.11 -2.84
C THR A 22 -4.15 -10.17 -2.77
N ILE A 23 -4.42 -11.27 -2.06
CA ILE A 23 -3.58 -12.47 -2.08
C ILE A 23 -4.22 -13.46 -3.05
N HIS A 24 -3.43 -13.87 -4.04
CA HIS A 24 -3.70 -15.02 -4.88
C HIS A 24 -2.86 -16.19 -4.38
N PHE A 25 -3.54 -17.24 -3.96
CA PHE A 25 -2.90 -18.47 -3.55
C PHE A 25 -3.41 -19.62 -4.40
N ALA A 26 -2.51 -20.28 -5.13
CA ALA A 26 -2.82 -21.51 -5.84
C ALA A 26 -2.18 -22.68 -5.09
N ASN A 27 -3.02 -23.61 -4.62
CA ASN A 27 -2.58 -24.78 -3.88
C ASN A 27 -2.52 -25.99 -4.80
N THR A 28 -1.33 -26.52 -5.06
CA THR A 28 -1.17 -27.69 -5.94
C THR A 28 -0.95 -29.00 -5.18
N SER A 29 -0.79 -28.94 -3.85
CA SER A 29 -0.09 -29.98 -3.11
C SER A 29 -0.91 -30.58 -1.97
N GLU A 30 -1.37 -29.75 -1.03
CA GLU A 30 -1.92 -30.22 0.25
C GLU A 30 -2.83 -29.16 0.84
N ILE A 31 -3.88 -29.56 1.54
CA ILE A 31 -4.82 -28.62 2.16
C ILE A 31 -4.10 -27.73 3.19
N THR A 32 -4.12 -26.40 3.02
CA THR A 32 -3.38 -25.46 3.89
C THR A 32 -4.20 -24.23 4.27
N ASN A 33 -3.94 -23.71 5.48
CA ASN A 33 -4.44 -22.40 5.91
C ASN A 33 -3.47 -21.30 5.47
N VAL A 34 -4.01 -20.12 5.16
CA VAL A 34 -3.22 -18.91 4.89
C VAL A 34 -3.34 -17.99 6.10
N THR A 35 -2.23 -17.72 6.76
CA THR A 35 -2.15 -16.83 7.92
C THR A 35 -1.34 -15.59 7.59
N VAL A 36 -1.83 -14.43 8.03
CA VAL A 36 -1.13 -13.15 7.93
C VAL A 36 -0.87 -12.64 9.33
N SER A 37 0.40 -12.49 9.70
CA SER A 37 0.83 -12.06 11.04
C SER A 37 1.81 -10.89 10.98
N PRO A 38 1.78 -9.97 11.95
CA PRO A 38 2.84 -8.98 12.09
C PRO A 38 4.16 -9.66 12.49
N LEU A 39 5.29 -9.22 11.91
CA LEU A 39 6.63 -9.67 12.30
C LEU A 39 7.15 -8.97 13.56
N SER A 40 6.62 -7.79 13.86
CA SER A 40 6.88 -7.07 15.11
C SER A 40 5.93 -7.52 16.22
N ASN A 41 6.28 -7.29 17.48
CA ASN A 41 5.40 -7.42 18.68
C ASN A 41 4.21 -6.43 18.68
N GLN A 42 3.71 -6.04 17.52
CA GLN A 42 2.47 -5.29 17.40
C GLN A 42 1.33 -6.25 17.72
N SER A 43 0.43 -5.83 18.62
CA SER A 43 -0.70 -6.61 19.12
C SER A 43 -1.84 -6.68 18.10
N ILE A 44 -1.51 -7.02 16.85
CA ILE A 44 -2.48 -7.17 15.76
C ILE A 44 -2.92 -8.62 15.74
N THR A 45 -4.22 -8.84 15.83
CA THR A 45 -4.81 -10.17 15.67
C THR A 45 -4.48 -10.71 14.27
N PRO A 46 -3.82 -11.88 14.16
CA PRO A 46 -3.49 -12.45 12.86
C PRO A 46 -4.77 -12.75 12.09
N PHE A 47 -4.77 -12.42 10.80
CA PHE A 47 -5.87 -12.75 9.90
C PHE A 47 -5.63 -14.15 9.33
N THR A 48 -6.63 -15.02 9.46
CA THR A 48 -6.57 -16.38 8.90
C THR A 48 -7.65 -16.52 7.84
N VAL A 49 -7.25 -16.84 6.62
CA VAL A 49 -8.19 -17.13 5.52
C VAL A 49 -8.59 -18.61 5.62
N PRO A 50 -9.87 -18.96 5.34
CA PRO A 50 -10.32 -20.35 5.34
C PRO A 50 -9.45 -21.27 4.47
N LEU A 51 -9.45 -22.52 4.91
CA LEU A 51 -8.77 -23.68 4.36
C LEU A 51 -8.85 -23.75 2.83
N VAL A 52 -7.70 -23.78 2.15
CA VAL A 52 -7.62 -23.93 0.70
C VAL A 52 -7.40 -25.40 0.37
N ARG A 53 -8.31 -26.03 -0.37
CA ARG A 53 -8.16 -27.45 -0.72
C ARG A 53 -7.11 -27.65 -1.81
N GLN A 54 -6.67 -28.88 -1.97
CA GLN A 54 -5.73 -29.25 -3.02
C GLN A 54 -6.35 -28.97 -4.41
N ASN A 55 -5.56 -28.40 -5.31
CA ASN A 55 -5.94 -27.96 -6.66
C ASN A 55 -6.98 -26.83 -6.71
N GLU A 56 -7.21 -26.14 -5.58
CA GLU A 56 -8.04 -24.94 -5.55
C GLU A 56 -7.18 -23.68 -5.52
N SER A 57 -7.71 -22.62 -6.12
CA SER A 57 -7.17 -21.27 -6.00
C SER A 57 -8.03 -20.46 -5.04
N LEU A 58 -7.38 -19.76 -4.11
CA LEU A 58 -7.99 -18.82 -3.19
C LEU A 58 -7.60 -17.40 -3.60
N VAL A 59 -8.60 -16.52 -3.62
CA VAL A 59 -8.38 -15.07 -3.70
C VAL A 59 -8.91 -14.46 -2.42
N ALA A 60 -8.03 -13.85 -1.64
CA ALA A 60 -8.38 -13.21 -0.38
C ALA A 60 -8.08 -11.72 -0.45
N GLN A 61 -9.00 -10.90 0.04
CA GLN A 61 -8.85 -9.46 0.08
C GLN A 61 -8.91 -8.97 1.53
N PHE A 62 -7.97 -8.11 1.89
CA PHE A 62 -7.92 -7.50 3.23
C PHE A 62 -7.19 -6.16 3.16
N THR A 63 -7.44 -5.34 4.17
CA THR A 63 -6.76 -4.05 4.33
C THR A 63 -5.87 -4.13 5.56
N ILE A 64 -4.64 -3.61 5.46
CA ILE A 64 -3.78 -3.43 6.62
C ILE A 64 -3.79 -1.95 7.00
N ASP A 65 -4.32 -1.64 8.17
CA ASP A 65 -4.46 -0.25 8.64
C ASP A 65 -3.17 0.31 9.26
N LEU A 66 -2.23 -0.56 9.61
CA LEU A 66 -0.99 -0.20 10.29
C LEU A 66 0.23 -0.44 9.39
N ALA A 67 1.11 0.56 9.31
CA ALA A 67 2.40 0.39 8.68
C ALA A 67 3.28 -0.57 9.50
N GLY A 68 4.04 -1.43 8.82
CA GLY A 68 4.86 -2.43 9.49
C GLY A 68 5.34 -3.55 8.58
N ALA A 69 6.11 -4.46 9.17
CA ALA A 69 6.52 -5.70 8.52
C ALA A 69 5.54 -6.81 8.89
N TYR A 70 5.05 -7.52 7.87
CA TYR A 70 4.12 -8.62 7.99
C TYR A 70 4.68 -9.87 7.33
N GLN A 71 4.22 -11.01 7.77
CA GLN A 71 4.51 -12.31 7.22
C GLN A 71 3.21 -12.98 6.80
N ILE A 72 3.19 -13.48 5.58
CA ILE A 72 2.11 -14.32 5.05
C ILE A 72 2.67 -15.73 4.98
N GLN A 73 2.05 -16.67 5.69
CA GLN A 73 2.39 -18.07 5.68
C GLN A 73 1.24 -18.88 5.06
N ALA A 74 1.56 -19.72 4.08
CA ALA A 74 0.61 -20.60 3.41
C ALA A 74 1.25 -21.98 3.25
N GLY A 75 0.96 -22.88 4.20
CA GLY A 75 1.66 -24.16 4.30
C GLY A 75 3.16 -23.97 4.52
N ASN A 76 3.97 -24.51 3.61
CA ASN A 76 5.44 -24.40 3.62
C ASN A 76 5.97 -23.12 2.96
N GLU A 77 5.10 -22.31 2.36
CA GLU A 77 5.50 -21.04 1.76
C GLU A 77 5.36 -19.89 2.74
N GLN A 78 6.36 -19.02 2.73
CA GLN A 78 6.37 -17.82 3.53
C GLN A 78 6.79 -16.64 2.65
N ARG A 79 6.02 -15.55 2.69
CA ARG A 79 6.43 -14.27 2.12
C ARG A 79 6.41 -13.17 3.17
N LYS A 80 7.41 -12.29 3.07
CA LYS A 80 7.47 -11.07 3.85
C LYS A 80 6.82 -9.96 3.06
N LEU A 81 6.06 -9.14 3.75
CA LEU A 81 5.37 -7.98 3.23
C LEU A 81 5.78 -6.76 4.07
N THR A 82 6.10 -5.66 3.40
CA THR A 82 6.35 -4.38 4.08
C THR A 82 5.22 -3.43 3.70
N VAL A 83 4.52 -2.93 4.72
CA VAL A 83 3.45 -1.95 4.58
C VAL A 83 4.02 -0.59 4.96
N PHE A 84 4.04 0.32 4.01
CA PHE A 84 4.55 1.67 4.20
C PHE A 84 3.46 2.58 4.77
N LYS A 85 3.89 3.54 5.59
CA LYS A 85 3.00 4.61 6.04
C LYS A 85 2.51 5.40 4.83
N GLN A 86 1.21 5.63 4.75
CA GLN A 86 0.67 6.55 3.75
C GLN A 86 1.09 7.95 4.19
N GLU A 87 1.99 8.57 3.43
CA GLU A 87 2.30 9.98 3.57
C GLU A 87 1.13 10.77 2.99
N ASP A 88 0.35 11.39 3.85
CA ASP A 88 -0.56 12.44 3.44
C ASP A 88 0.30 13.64 3.05
N LEU A 89 0.18 14.10 1.81
CA LEU A 89 0.76 15.37 1.38
C LEU A 89 0.27 16.44 2.36
N SER A 90 1.20 16.96 3.16
CA SER A 90 0.83 17.89 4.22
C SER A 90 0.19 19.14 3.59
N PHE A 91 -0.95 19.55 4.15
CA PHE A 91 -1.68 20.78 3.81
C PHE A 91 -0.74 21.98 3.60
N GLY A 92 0.38 22.08 4.32
CA GLY A 92 1.35 23.17 4.18
C GLY A 92 1.97 23.31 2.78
N THR A 93 2.15 22.21 2.04
CA THR A 93 2.79 22.23 0.71
C THR A 93 1.85 22.79 -0.37
N GLU A 94 0.57 22.43 -0.29
CA GLU A 94 -0.46 22.88 -1.24
C GLU A 94 -0.82 24.36 -1.01
N PHE A 95 -0.91 24.79 0.25
CA PHE A 95 -1.13 26.20 0.59
C PHE A 95 0.10 27.06 0.28
N GLY A 96 1.32 26.53 0.45
CA GLY A 96 2.56 27.22 0.08
C GLY A 96 2.66 27.49 -1.42
N LEU A 97 2.32 26.50 -2.26
CA LEU A 97 2.33 26.65 -3.72
C LEU A 97 1.28 27.64 -4.22
N THR A 98 0.06 27.58 -3.68
CA THR A 98 -1.02 28.51 -4.05
C THR A 98 -0.72 29.94 -3.60
N ALA A 99 -0.24 30.14 -2.37
CA ALA A 99 0.16 31.46 -1.88
C ALA A 99 1.32 32.06 -2.71
N GLY A 100 2.31 31.24 -3.09
CA GLY A 100 3.42 31.66 -3.94
C GLY A 100 2.97 32.12 -5.33
N LEU A 101 2.04 31.40 -5.96
CA LEU A 101 1.46 31.77 -7.26
C LEU A 101 0.67 33.08 -7.20
N VAL A 102 -0.11 33.30 -6.14
CA VAL A 102 -0.88 34.55 -5.94
C VAL A 102 0.05 35.75 -5.77
N LEU A 103 1.11 35.63 -4.97
CA LEU A 103 2.10 36.68 -4.78
C LEU A 103 2.82 37.03 -6.09
N PHE A 104 3.20 36.03 -6.88
CA PHE A 104 3.83 36.24 -8.18
C PHE A 104 2.92 37.02 -9.14
N PHE A 105 1.62 36.66 -9.19
CA PHE A 105 0.63 37.36 -10.01
C PHE A 105 0.44 38.82 -9.57
N LEU A 106 0.29 39.07 -8.27
CA LEU A 106 0.14 40.42 -7.72
C LEU A 106 1.37 41.28 -8.03
N PHE A 107 2.57 40.71 -7.91
CA PHE A 107 3.81 41.42 -8.23
C PHE A 107 3.88 41.82 -9.71
N GLY A 108 3.48 40.93 -10.62
CA GLY A 108 3.37 41.22 -12.05
C GLY A 108 2.38 42.35 -12.36
N VAL A 109 1.22 42.35 -11.72
CA VAL A 109 0.20 43.41 -11.87
C VAL A 109 0.72 44.76 -11.35
N ILE A 110 1.41 44.78 -10.21
CA ILE A 110 1.99 46.01 -9.64
C ILE A 110 3.04 46.59 -10.59
N LEU A 111 3.96 45.78 -11.10
CA LEU A 111 4.99 46.21 -12.05
C LEU A 111 4.37 46.76 -13.35
N TRP A 112 3.33 46.09 -13.87
CA TRP A 112 2.63 46.55 -15.07
C TRP A 112 1.90 47.88 -14.84
N SER A 113 1.24 48.03 -13.69
CA SER A 113 0.55 49.27 -13.30
C SER A 113 1.51 50.46 -13.17
N GLN A 114 2.69 50.25 -12.56
CA GLN A 114 3.70 51.30 -12.46
C GLN A 114 4.28 51.69 -13.83
N LYS A 115 4.51 50.72 -14.72
CA LYS A 115 4.99 50.98 -16.08
C LYS A 115 3.99 51.80 -16.90
N LYS A 116 2.69 51.57 -16.72
CA LYS A 116 1.62 52.31 -17.41
C LYS A 116 1.50 53.77 -16.95
N ARG A 117 1.79 54.08 -15.68
CA ARG A 117 1.73 55.46 -15.16
C ARG A 117 2.93 56.35 -15.55
N ARG A 118 4.01 55.75 -16.05
CA ARG A 118 5.23 56.47 -16.49
C ARG A 118 5.28 56.73 -18.00
N ARG A 119 4.24 56.33 -18.74
CA ARG A 119 4.00 56.72 -20.14
C ARG A 119 2.81 57.66 -20.17
#